data_AF-A0A7S4D8S7-F1
#
_entry.id   AF-A0A7S4D8S7-F1
#
_cell.length_a   1.000
_cell.length_b   1.000
_cell.length_c   1.000
_cell.angle_alpha   90.00
_cell.angle_beta   90.00
_cell.angle_gamma   90.00
#
_symmetry.space_group_name_H-M   'P 1'
#
loop_
_entity.id
_entity.type
_entity.pdbx_description
1 polymer ?
#
loop_
_entity_poly.entity_id
_entity_poly.type
_entity_poly.pdbx_seq_one_letter_code
_entity_poly.pdbx_strand_id
1 'polypeptide(L)'
;MEVTRQQSTELKLGKGPGQAGDGASLRAAREIVGRQENTASQWMLRPGTSTLLRWLAVRSMLTVLLPGPTTSQAVSSSREDIFRSISDRIGIDSSKIMVVTKSNVNIKEARRLQFWTCKCQQSSGANDGYHSYADYCIASVNEVQHKIEDVNGISYRQ
;
A
#
# COMPACT_ATOMS: atom_id res chain seq x y z
N MET A 1 -50.55 32.38 -22.21
CA MET A 1 -51.46 31.67 -21.30
C MET A 1 -51.01 30.23 -21.24
N GLU A 2 -50.36 29.83 -20.17
CA GLU A 2 -50.51 28.50 -19.56
C GLU A 2 -49.78 28.53 -18.22
N VAL A 3 -50.55 28.30 -17.16
CA VAL A 3 -50.17 28.41 -15.75
C VAL A 3 -50.08 26.99 -15.22
N THR A 4 -48.86 26.51 -14.93
CA THR A 4 -48.67 25.17 -14.37
C THR A 4 -48.51 25.27 -12.85
N ARG A 5 -49.44 24.60 -12.15
CA ARG A 5 -49.68 24.61 -10.71
C ARG A 5 -48.54 24.02 -9.88
N GLN A 6 -48.31 24.67 -8.74
CA GLN A 6 -47.60 24.18 -7.56
C GLN A 6 -48.28 22.95 -6.94
N GLN A 7 -47.48 22.02 -6.41
CA GLN A 7 -47.88 21.18 -5.27
C GLN A 7 -46.75 21.18 -4.25
N SER A 8 -46.93 21.98 -3.20
CA SER A 8 -46.16 21.91 -1.96
C SER A 8 -46.70 20.76 -1.11
N THR A 9 -45.86 19.77 -0.82
CA THR A 9 -46.16 18.74 0.17
C THR A 9 -45.58 19.16 1.52
N GLU A 10 -46.47 19.61 2.40
CA GLU A 10 -46.20 19.82 3.82
C GLU A 10 -45.84 18.49 4.51
N LEU A 11 -44.61 18.37 4.98
CA LEU A 11 -44.19 17.31 5.90
C LEU A 11 -44.63 17.67 7.32
N LYS A 12 -45.76 17.11 7.75
CA LYS A 12 -46.24 17.16 9.14
C LYS A 12 -45.25 16.44 10.07
N LEU A 13 -44.53 17.20 10.88
CA LEU A 13 -43.69 16.69 11.96
C LEU A 13 -44.57 16.28 13.15
N GLY A 14 -44.97 15.01 13.19
CA GLY A 14 -45.65 14.43 14.35
C GLY A 14 -44.65 14.19 15.49
N LYS A 15 -44.73 15.01 16.54
CA LYS A 15 -44.11 14.73 17.86
C LYS A 15 -45.02 13.78 18.63
N GLY A 16 -44.60 12.54 18.81
CA GLY A 16 -45.17 11.58 19.78
C GLY A 16 -44.12 11.22 20.84
N PRO A 17 -44.47 11.17 22.13
CA PRO A 17 -43.55 10.76 23.19
C PRO A 17 -43.55 9.22 23.34
N GLY A 18 -42.37 8.64 23.51
CA GLY A 18 -42.20 7.28 24.05
C GLY A 18 -42.52 6.15 23.08
N GLN A 19 -41.56 5.80 22.21
CA GLN A 19 -41.56 4.52 21.53
C GLN A 19 -40.19 3.88 21.73
N ALA A 20 -40.18 2.73 22.42
CA ALA A 20 -39.01 1.88 22.58
C ALA A 20 -38.40 1.62 21.20
N GLY A 21 -37.11 1.90 21.05
CA GLY A 21 -36.42 1.79 19.77
C GLY A 21 -36.55 0.38 19.20
N ASP A 22 -37.31 0.26 18.12
CA ASP A 22 -37.47 -0.98 17.36
C ASP A 22 -36.09 -1.54 17.00
N GLY A 23 -35.88 -2.83 17.27
CA GLY A 23 -34.66 -3.53 16.89
C GLY A 23 -34.35 -3.45 15.39
N ALA A 24 -35.36 -3.13 14.56
CA ALA A 24 -35.22 -2.82 13.14
C ALA A 24 -34.49 -1.49 12.90
N SER A 25 -34.75 -0.45 13.69
CA SER A 25 -34.06 0.84 13.62
C SER A 25 -32.61 0.75 14.09
N LEU A 26 -32.34 -0.09 15.10
CA LEU A 26 -30.98 -0.43 15.54
C LEU A 26 -30.23 -1.30 14.53
N ARG A 27 -30.92 -2.20 13.79
CA ARG A 27 -30.34 -2.94 12.66
C ARG A 27 -30.07 -2.03 11.47
N ALA A 28 -30.99 -1.14 11.12
CA ALA A 28 -30.80 -0.16 10.04
C ALA A 28 -29.67 0.83 10.38
N ALA A 29 -29.59 1.31 11.63
CA ALA A 29 -28.47 2.12 12.09
C ALA A 29 -27.14 1.35 12.05
N ARG A 30 -27.13 0.06 12.38
CA ARG A 30 -25.95 -0.81 12.22
C ARG A 30 -25.60 -1.09 10.76
N GLU A 31 -26.57 -1.18 9.87
CA GLU A 31 -26.33 -1.29 8.42
C GLU A 31 -25.81 0.02 7.82
N ILE A 32 -26.23 1.18 8.34
CA ILE A 32 -25.73 2.49 7.91
C ILE A 32 -24.30 2.72 8.45
N VAL A 33 -24.01 2.31 9.70
CA VAL A 33 -22.63 2.31 10.23
C VAL A 33 -21.76 1.22 9.57
N GLY A 34 -22.35 0.11 9.12
CA GLY A 34 -21.68 -0.95 8.37
C GLY A 34 -21.50 -0.63 6.87
N ARG A 35 -22.32 0.25 6.31
CA ARG A 35 -22.15 0.90 5.02
C ARG A 35 -21.43 2.22 5.22
N GLN A 36 -20.23 2.14 5.77
CA GLN A 36 -19.30 3.25 5.68
C GLN A 36 -19.02 3.47 4.19
N GLU A 37 -19.61 4.57 3.73
CA GLU A 37 -19.24 5.45 2.64
C GLU A 37 -18.01 4.98 1.87
N ASN A 38 -18.20 4.77 0.56
CA ASN A 38 -17.24 5.03 -0.50
C ASN A 38 -15.78 4.75 -0.10
N THR A 39 -15.25 3.60 -0.52
CA THR A 39 -13.85 3.19 -0.42
C THR A 39 -12.90 4.12 -1.17
N ALA A 40 -12.94 5.42 -0.87
CA ALA A 40 -11.82 6.32 -0.99
C ALA A 40 -10.68 5.66 -0.23
N SER A 41 -9.64 5.32 -0.99
CA SER A 41 -8.57 4.43 -0.59
C SER A 41 -8.02 4.84 0.77
N GLN A 42 -8.39 4.10 1.81
CA GLN A 42 -7.75 4.25 3.11
C GLN A 42 -6.29 3.86 2.90
N TRP A 43 -5.41 4.86 2.92
CA TRP A 43 -3.96 4.71 2.86
C TRP A 43 -3.49 4.02 4.15
N MET A 44 -3.74 2.72 4.25
CA MET A 44 -3.32 1.91 5.38
C MET A 44 -1.94 1.33 5.13
N LEU A 45 -1.04 1.56 6.08
CA LEU A 45 0.23 0.85 6.13
C LEU A 45 -0.04 -0.65 6.30
N ARG A 46 0.76 -1.47 5.62
CA ARG A 46 0.67 -2.92 5.80
C ARG A 46 1.06 -3.29 7.23
N PRO A 47 0.42 -4.31 7.83
CA PRO A 47 0.87 -4.86 9.11
C PRO A 47 2.37 -5.16 9.08
N GLY A 48 3.07 -4.81 10.16
CA GLY A 48 4.51 -5.01 10.27
C GLY A 48 5.39 -3.90 9.68
N THR A 49 4.85 -3.00 8.84
CA THR A 49 5.65 -1.93 8.20
C THR A 49 6.28 -1.01 9.24
N SER A 50 5.53 -0.62 10.28
CA SER A 50 6.05 0.25 11.35
C SER A 50 7.17 -0.41 12.16
N THR A 51 7.01 -1.69 12.48
CA THR A 51 8.03 -2.49 13.16
C THR A 51 9.29 -2.62 12.32
N LEU A 52 9.14 -2.90 11.02
CA LEU A 52 10.26 -2.96 10.08
C LEU A 52 11.00 -1.62 9.99
N LEU A 53 10.28 -0.51 9.80
CA LEU A 53 10.90 0.82 9.72
C LEU A 53 11.64 1.19 11.00
N ARG A 54 11.08 0.85 12.17
CA ARG A 54 11.76 1.05 13.46
C ARG A 54 13.03 0.20 13.55
N TRP A 55 12.97 -1.06 13.14
CA TRP A 55 14.13 -1.95 13.13
C TRP A 55 15.24 -1.44 12.20
N LEU A 56 14.88 -0.97 11.00
CA LEU A 56 15.81 -0.34 10.05
C LEU A 56 16.48 0.90 10.66
N ALA A 57 15.69 1.75 11.33
CA ALA A 57 16.20 2.95 11.99
C ALA A 57 17.19 2.62 13.12
N VAL A 58 16.89 1.62 13.96
CA VAL A 58 17.79 1.16 15.04
C VAL A 58 19.13 0.67 14.49
N ARG A 59 19.12 0.03 13.31
CA ARG A 59 20.34 -0.42 12.63
C ARG A 59 21.00 0.63 11.73
N SER A 60 20.56 1.89 11.81
CA SER A 60 21.07 3.00 11.00
C SER A 60 21.03 2.71 9.48
N MET A 61 20.03 1.95 9.02
CA MET A 61 19.83 1.69 7.60
C MET A 61 19.04 2.83 6.96
N LEU A 62 19.56 3.35 5.84
CA LEU A 62 18.86 4.37 5.08
C LEU A 62 17.65 3.77 4.36
N THR A 63 16.47 4.34 4.60
CA THR A 63 15.23 3.93 3.93
C THR A 63 14.82 4.99 2.93
N VAL A 64 14.60 4.60 1.67
CA VAL A 64 14.15 5.50 0.61
C VAL A 64 12.84 5.00 0.01
N LEU A 65 11.90 5.91 -0.19
CA LEU A 65 10.62 5.62 -0.81
C LEU A 65 10.71 5.85 -2.32
N LEU A 66 10.34 4.83 -3.10
CA LEU A 66 10.22 4.98 -4.55
C LEU A 66 8.93 5.75 -4.88
N PRO A 67 8.99 6.73 -5.78
CA PRO A 67 7.80 7.46 -6.20
C PRO A 67 6.79 6.50 -6.86
N GLY A 68 5.55 6.59 -6.39
CA GLY A 68 4.40 5.93 -6.99
C GLY A 68 4.10 6.51 -8.38
N PRO A 69 3.24 5.85 -9.18
CA PRO A 69 2.77 6.41 -10.44
C PRO A 69 2.02 7.73 -10.16
N THR A 70 2.56 8.85 -10.60
CA THR A 70 1.88 10.15 -10.53
C THR A 70 0.92 10.27 -11.72
N THR A 71 -0.36 10.51 -11.44
CA THR A 71 -1.40 10.72 -12.46
C THR A 71 -1.33 12.10 -13.11
N SER A 72 -0.57 13.04 -12.54
CA SER A 72 -0.42 14.40 -13.05
C SER A 72 0.95 14.62 -13.68
N GLN A 73 0.97 14.56 -15.01
CA GLN A 73 1.87 15.22 -15.96
C GLN A 73 3.41 14.97 -15.94
N ALA A 74 3.84 14.34 -17.03
CA ALA A 74 4.72 14.90 -18.07
C ALA A 74 6.27 14.83 -17.96
N VAL A 75 6.83 14.01 -17.07
CA VAL A 75 8.16 13.45 -17.32
C VAL A 75 8.11 11.97 -16.98
N SER A 76 7.96 11.11 -17.98
CA SER A 76 8.12 9.67 -17.79
C SER A 76 9.60 9.37 -17.61
N SER A 77 10.18 9.79 -16.47
CA SER A 77 11.53 9.37 -16.10
C SER A 77 11.55 7.85 -16.13
N SER A 78 12.49 7.28 -16.88
CA SER A 78 12.63 5.83 -16.93
C SER A 78 12.81 5.32 -15.50
N ARG A 79 12.29 4.13 -15.20
CA ARG A 79 12.53 3.51 -13.89
C ARG A 79 14.03 3.36 -13.62
N GLU A 80 14.82 3.17 -14.68
CA GLU A 80 16.28 3.20 -14.65
C GLU A 80 16.83 4.53 -14.12
N ASP A 81 16.35 5.67 -14.64
CA ASP A 81 16.82 7.00 -14.23
C ASP A 81 16.48 7.27 -12.76
N ILE A 82 15.33 6.78 -12.30
CA ILE A 82 14.93 6.87 -10.89
C ILE A 82 15.92 6.09 -10.01
N PHE A 83 16.22 4.83 -10.35
CA PHE A 83 17.17 4.03 -9.57
C PHE A 83 18.58 4.61 -9.58
N ARG A 84 19.08 5.06 -10.73
CA ARG A 84 20.38 5.73 -10.84
C ARG A 84 20.42 7.01 -10.01
N SER A 85 19.42 7.88 -10.16
CA SER A 85 19.34 9.11 -9.37
C SER A 85 19.29 8.83 -7.87
N ILE A 86 18.66 7.73 -7.44
CA ILE A 86 18.64 7.33 -6.02
C ILE A 86 20.04 6.90 -5.57
N SER A 87 20.72 6.04 -6.32
CA SER A 87 22.09 5.62 -6.03
C SER A 87 23.04 6.83 -5.94
N ASP A 88 22.95 7.74 -6.91
CA ASP A 88 23.80 8.93 -7.02
C ASP A 88 23.56 9.91 -5.87
N ARG A 89 22.30 10.18 -5.52
CA ARG A 89 21.94 11.10 -4.42
C ARG A 89 22.36 10.58 -3.06
N ILE A 90 22.29 9.26 -2.87
CA ILE A 90 22.64 8.62 -1.61
C ILE A 90 24.16 8.38 -1.51
N GLY A 91 24.85 8.28 -2.64
CA GLY A 91 26.27 7.94 -2.69
C GLY A 91 26.55 6.49 -2.25
N ILE A 92 25.55 5.60 -2.40
CA ILE A 92 25.70 4.16 -2.10
C ILE A 92 25.69 3.39 -3.42
N ASP A 93 26.61 2.43 -3.52
CA ASP A 93 26.69 1.51 -4.65
C ASP A 93 25.44 0.63 -4.77
N SER A 94 24.96 0.41 -5.99
CA SER A 94 23.72 -0.32 -6.25
C SER A 94 23.74 -1.74 -5.64
N SER A 95 24.90 -2.40 -5.56
CA SER A 95 25.05 -3.74 -4.95
C SER A 95 24.80 -3.77 -3.43
N LYS A 96 24.70 -2.61 -2.79
CA LYS A 96 24.41 -2.46 -1.35
C LYS A 96 22.98 -2.01 -1.06
N ILE A 97 22.17 -1.81 -2.10
CA ILE A 97 20.79 -1.33 -1.97
C ILE A 97 19.84 -2.49 -2.28
N MET A 98 18.86 -2.70 -1.40
CA MET A 98 17.79 -3.66 -1.62
C MET A 98 16.47 -2.95 -1.97
N VAL A 99 15.89 -3.33 -3.10
CA VAL A 99 14.60 -2.84 -3.59
C VAL A 99 13.50 -3.82 -3.18
N VAL A 100 12.60 -3.36 -2.29
CA VAL A 100 11.40 -4.12 -1.89
C VAL A 100 10.19 -3.59 -2.62
N THR A 101 9.56 -4.42 -3.46
CA THR A 101 8.42 -3.97 -4.27
C THR A 101 7.51 -5.13 -4.68
N LYS A 102 6.33 -4.79 -5.22
CA LYS A 102 5.35 -5.74 -5.77
C LYS A 102 5.36 -5.74 -7.30
N SER A 103 5.95 -4.70 -7.91
CA SER A 103 5.98 -4.50 -9.35
C SER A 103 7.10 -5.30 -10.00
N ASN A 104 6.76 -6.23 -10.90
CA ASN A 104 7.74 -6.99 -11.70
C ASN A 104 8.63 -6.06 -12.56
N VAL A 105 8.08 -4.94 -13.03
CA VAL A 105 8.84 -3.95 -13.81
C VAL A 105 9.97 -3.37 -12.98
N ASN A 106 9.68 -2.98 -11.74
CA ASN A 106 10.69 -2.43 -10.84
C ASN A 106 11.74 -3.47 -10.46
N ILE A 107 11.35 -4.73 -10.24
CA ILE A 107 12.30 -5.83 -9.97
C ILE A 107 13.24 -6.05 -11.15
N LYS A 108 12.71 -6.10 -12.38
CA LYS A 108 13.51 -6.32 -13.59
C LYS A 108 14.54 -5.21 -13.80
N GLU A 109 14.11 -3.95 -13.67
CA GLU A 109 15.01 -2.79 -13.83
C GLU A 109 16.03 -2.69 -12.70
N ALA A 110 15.61 -2.88 -11.44
CA ALA A 110 16.54 -2.89 -10.30
C ALA A 110 17.62 -3.97 -10.46
N ARG A 111 17.24 -5.18 -10.88
CA ARG A 111 18.19 -6.27 -11.11
C ARG A 111 19.16 -5.99 -12.25
N ARG A 112 18.70 -5.37 -13.35
CA ARG A 112 19.60 -4.96 -14.45
C ARG A 112 20.67 -3.97 -13.98
N LEU A 113 20.34 -3.14 -12.99
CA LEU A 113 21.25 -2.19 -12.35
C LEU A 113 21.99 -2.78 -11.14
N GLN A 114 21.99 -4.10 -10.95
CA GLN A 114 22.70 -4.81 -9.88
C GLN A 114 22.24 -4.47 -8.44
N PHE A 115 20.99 -4.01 -8.27
CA PHE A 115 20.38 -3.90 -6.94
C PHE A 115 19.95 -5.28 -6.44
N TRP A 116 19.98 -5.48 -5.12
CA TRP A 116 19.28 -6.61 -4.50
C TRP A 116 17.77 -6.42 -4.64
N THR A 117 17.05 -7.48 -4.96
CA THR A 117 15.62 -7.40 -5.25
C THR A 117 14.79 -8.34 -4.37
N CYS A 118 13.74 -7.78 -3.76
CA CYS A 118 12.83 -8.52 -2.90
C CYS A 118 11.37 -8.27 -3.32
N LYS A 119 10.71 -9.32 -3.83
CA LYS A 119 9.32 -9.27 -4.30
C LYS A 119 8.36 -9.61 -3.16
N CYS A 120 7.51 -8.65 -2.78
CA CYS A 120 6.46 -8.86 -1.79
C CYS A 120 5.17 -9.35 -2.47
N GLN A 121 4.88 -10.64 -2.32
CA GLN A 121 3.66 -11.26 -2.82
C GLN A 121 2.52 -11.03 -1.86
N GLN A 122 1.33 -10.71 -2.38
CA GLN A 122 0.11 -10.79 -1.57
C GLN A 122 -0.52 -12.14 -1.86
N SER A 123 -0.94 -12.82 -0.80
CA SER A 123 -1.43 -14.20 -0.75
C SER A 123 -2.74 -14.47 -1.49
N SER A 124 -3.07 -13.75 -2.56
CA SER A 124 -4.30 -13.96 -3.31
C SER A 124 -4.02 -14.22 -4.79
N GLY A 125 -4.02 -15.51 -5.12
CA GLY A 125 -4.45 -16.01 -6.43
C GLY A 125 -3.63 -15.57 -7.63
N ALA A 126 -2.55 -16.27 -7.89
CA ALA A 126 -2.17 -16.84 -9.19
C ALA A 126 -0.70 -17.22 -9.09
N ASN A 127 -0.37 -18.44 -9.52
CA ASN A 127 0.97 -18.87 -9.88
C ASN A 127 1.46 -18.00 -11.05
N ASP A 128 1.77 -16.74 -10.79
CA ASP A 128 2.38 -15.85 -11.74
C ASP A 128 3.82 -16.36 -11.87
N GLY A 129 4.03 -17.30 -12.80
CA GLY A 129 5.29 -18.00 -13.08
C GLY A 129 6.51 -17.07 -13.33
N TYR A 130 6.27 -15.76 -13.28
CA TYR A 130 7.20 -14.65 -13.15
C TYR A 130 7.75 -14.43 -11.74
N HIS A 131 8.02 -15.50 -10.99
CA HIS A 131 8.85 -15.43 -9.78
C HIS A 131 10.34 -15.30 -10.09
N SER A 132 10.75 -15.46 -11.36
CA SER A 132 12.14 -15.73 -11.74
C SER A 132 13.12 -14.57 -11.65
N TYR A 133 12.66 -13.33 -11.47
CA TYR A 133 13.53 -12.16 -11.56
C TYR A 133 13.95 -11.58 -10.21
N ALA A 134 13.32 -11.96 -9.10
CA ALA A 134 13.70 -11.44 -7.79
C ALA A 134 14.76 -12.35 -7.13
N ASP A 135 15.68 -11.76 -6.35
CA ASP A 135 16.61 -12.53 -5.53
C ASP A 135 15.88 -13.18 -4.34
N TYR A 136 14.89 -12.46 -3.80
CA TYR A 136 14.03 -12.94 -2.72
C TYR A 136 12.55 -12.76 -3.07
N CYS A 137 11.75 -13.74 -2.66
CA CYS A 137 10.29 -13.63 -2.65
C CYS A 137 9.80 -13.81 -1.21
N ILE A 138 8.95 -12.88 -0.76
CA ILE A 138 8.41 -12.87 0.59
C ILE A 138 6.89 -12.80 0.55
N ALA A 139 6.22 -13.45 1.50
CA ALA A 139 4.77 -13.38 1.64
C ALA A 139 4.34 -12.20 2.52
N SER A 140 5.19 -11.78 3.44
CA SER A 140 4.92 -10.70 4.40
C SER A 140 6.07 -9.72 4.54
N VAL A 141 5.75 -8.47 4.90
CA VAL A 141 6.73 -7.40 5.19
C VAL A 141 7.66 -7.81 6.35
N ASN A 142 7.21 -8.66 7.27
CA ASN A 142 8.02 -9.14 8.39
C ASN A 142 9.22 -9.98 7.95
N GLU A 143 9.13 -10.66 6.80
CA GLU A 143 10.23 -11.48 6.27
C GLU A 143 11.36 -10.63 5.67
N VAL A 144 11.11 -9.35 5.35
CA VAL A 144 12.13 -8.44 4.81
C VAL A 144 13.33 -8.38 5.75
N GLN A 145 13.09 -8.37 7.06
CA GLN A 145 14.13 -8.34 8.08
C GLN A 145 15.12 -9.51 7.89
N HIS A 146 14.61 -10.73 7.81
CA HIS A 146 15.43 -11.92 7.64
C HIS A 146 16.23 -11.89 6.33
N LYS A 147 15.65 -11.34 5.26
CA LYS A 147 16.36 -11.23 3.97
C LYS A 147 17.48 -10.19 4.01
N ILE A 148 17.29 -9.10 4.74
CA ILE A 148 18.36 -8.13 4.99
C ILE A 148 19.48 -8.77 5.81
N GLU A 149 19.14 -9.59 6.81
CA GLU A 149 20.13 -10.30 7.62
C GLU A 149 20.93 -11.31 6.79
N ASP A 150 20.25 -12.08 5.94
CA ASP A 150 20.88 -13.01 4.98
C ASP A 150 21.87 -12.29 4.06
N VAL A 151 21.48 -11.16 3.43
CA VAL A 151 22.34 -10.37 2.53
C VAL A 151 23.56 -9.81 3.27
N ASN A 152 23.40 -9.42 4.54
CA ASN A 152 24.51 -8.91 5.34
C ASN A 152 25.39 -10.03 5.94
N GLY A 153 25.13 -11.30 5.62
CA GLY A 153 25.86 -12.43 6.18
C GLY A 153 25.58 -12.68 7.67
N ILE A 154 24.52 -12.07 8.22
CA ILE A 154 24.07 -12.26 9.60
C ILE A 154 23.08 -13.42 9.58
N SER A 155 23.55 -14.61 9.26
CA SER A 155 22.71 -15.80 9.38
C SER A 155 22.83 -16.36 10.80
N TYR A 156 21.77 -16.19 11.59
CA TYR A 156 21.60 -16.94 12.82
C TYR A 156 21.24 -18.38 12.43
N ARG A 157 22.23 -19.20 12.08
CA ARG A 157 22.01 -20.65 11.96
C ARG A 157 21.48 -21.15 13.31
N GLN A 158 20.18 -21.46 13.36
CA GLN A 158 19.56 -22.39 14.29
C GLN A 158 19.10 -23.60 13.47
#